data_AF-A0A2X1AL89-F1
#
_entry.id   AF-A0A2X1AL89-F1
#
_cell.length_a   1.000
_cell.length_b   1.000
_cell.length_c   1.000
_cell.angle_alpha   90.00
_cell.angle_beta   90.00
_cell.angle_gamma   90.00
#
_symmetry.space_group_name_H-M   'P 1'
#
loop_
_entity.id
_entity.type
_entity.pdbx_description
1 polymer ?
#
loop_
_entity_poly.entity_id
_entity_poly.type
_entity_poly.pdbx_seq_one_letter_code
_entity_poly.pdbx_strand_id
1 'polypeptide(L)'
;MYIIQFYCYLIQQTFFPLRLLCKQILLKHGKQLDDQLFVFINTFNNLLHGAAIHKMFRDTILKAGILNNDGEPKITFHGLRHTHATILLNSGQNVKAIAQRLGNTPAMIYEIYGHVMKELEEQSVEVFSRSLNCGTGASSGAN
;
A
#
# COMPACT_ATOMS: atom_id res chain seq x y z
N MET A 1 -3.71 -12.32 9.36
CA MET A 1 -2.26 -12.59 9.16
C MET A 1 -1.85 -12.84 7.70
N TYR A 2 -2.76 -13.28 6.81
CA TYR A 2 -2.41 -13.63 5.41
C TYR A 2 -2.28 -12.44 4.42
N ILE A 3 -2.92 -11.30 4.69
CA ILE A 3 -2.96 -10.16 3.74
C ILE A 3 -1.67 -9.31 3.79
N ILE A 4 -1.06 -9.16 4.97
CA ILE A 4 0.22 -8.44 5.14
C ILE A 4 1.36 -9.24 4.48
N GLN A 5 1.32 -10.57 4.59
CA GLN A 5 2.25 -11.44 3.89
C GLN A 5 2.08 -11.33 2.37
N PHE A 6 0.84 -11.20 1.88
CA PHE A 6 0.56 -11.06 0.45
C PHE A 6 1.05 -9.72 -0.13
N TYR A 7 0.98 -8.62 0.61
CA TYR A 7 1.49 -7.31 0.17
C TYR A 7 3.01 -7.18 0.26
N CYS A 8 3.63 -7.74 1.30
CA CYS A 8 5.09 -7.83 1.39
C CYS A 8 5.63 -8.77 0.30
N TYR A 9 4.92 -9.87 0.04
CA TYR A 9 5.17 -10.77 -1.07
C TYR A 9 4.97 -10.07 -2.41
N LEU A 10 3.92 -9.27 -2.64
CA LEU A 10 3.72 -8.51 -3.88
C LEU A 10 4.80 -7.43 -4.09
N ILE A 11 5.23 -6.74 -3.04
CA ILE A 11 6.32 -5.75 -3.14
C ILE A 11 7.67 -6.45 -3.38
N GLN A 12 7.98 -7.56 -2.68
CA GLN A 12 9.19 -8.36 -2.97
C GLN A 12 9.14 -9.06 -4.34
N GLN A 13 7.98 -9.58 -4.74
CA GLN A 13 7.72 -10.25 -6.01
C GLN A 13 7.51 -9.28 -7.18
N THR A 14 7.37 -7.98 -6.97
CA THR A 14 7.43 -6.99 -8.06
C THR A 14 8.81 -6.34 -8.11
N PHE A 15 9.44 -6.04 -6.97
CA PHE A 15 10.80 -5.50 -6.97
C PHE A 15 11.85 -6.49 -7.50
N PHE A 16 11.73 -7.78 -7.20
CA PHE A 16 12.68 -8.77 -7.68
C PHE A 16 12.64 -8.97 -9.21
N PRO A 17 11.48 -9.23 -9.85
CA PRO A 17 11.41 -9.32 -11.30
C PRO A 17 11.58 -7.96 -11.99
N LEU A 18 11.21 -6.83 -11.35
CA LEU A 18 11.53 -5.52 -11.92
C LEU A 18 13.04 -5.29 -11.94
N ARG A 19 13.75 -5.61 -10.85
CA ARG A 19 15.22 -5.54 -10.80
C ARG A 19 15.85 -6.51 -11.80
N LEU A 20 15.29 -7.71 -11.97
CA LEU A 20 15.74 -8.70 -12.96
C LEU A 20 15.48 -8.23 -14.40
N LEU A 21 14.31 -7.64 -14.67
CA LEU A 21 13.92 -7.08 -15.96
C LEU A 21 14.80 -5.89 -16.32
N CYS A 22 15.06 -4.98 -15.37
CA CYS A 22 16.00 -3.87 -15.56
C CYS A 22 17.42 -4.40 -15.85
N LYS A 23 17.89 -5.42 -15.13
CA LYS A 23 19.15 -6.12 -15.44
C LYS A 23 19.15 -6.72 -16.85
N GLN A 24 18.08 -7.38 -17.27
CA GLN A 24 17.96 -7.98 -18.61
C GLN A 24 17.97 -6.91 -19.72
N ILE A 25 17.26 -5.79 -19.52
CA ILE A 25 17.25 -4.66 -20.46
C ILE A 25 18.65 -4.05 -20.58
N LEU A 26 19.34 -3.85 -19.46
CA LEU A 26 20.71 -3.33 -19.43
C LEU A 26 21.71 -4.22 -20.16
N LEU A 27 21.62 -5.53 -19.91
CA LEU A 27 22.44 -6.54 -20.58
C LEU A 27 22.17 -6.58 -22.08
N LYS A 28 20.90 -6.48 -22.51
CA LYS A 28 20.52 -6.42 -23.93
C LYS A 28 21.10 -5.20 -24.64
N HIS A 29 21.30 -4.10 -23.93
CA HIS A 29 21.89 -2.87 -24.46
C HIS A 29 23.40 -2.74 -24.19
N GLY A 30 24.06 -3.79 -23.68
CA GLY A 30 25.51 -3.83 -23.49
C GLY A 30 26.06 -2.91 -22.39
N LYS A 31 25.21 -2.46 -21.45
CA LYS A 31 25.63 -1.56 -20.35
C LYS A 31 26.00 -2.35 -19.10
N GLN A 32 27.13 -2.01 -18.48
CA GLN A 32 27.56 -2.59 -17.20
C GLN A 32 26.65 -2.11 -16.06
N LEU A 33 26.39 -3.03 -15.12
CA LEU A 33 25.65 -2.76 -13.88
C LEU A 33 26.58 -2.07 -12.88
N ASP A 34 26.46 -0.75 -12.75
CA ASP A 34 27.07 0.02 -11.67
C ASP A 34 26.13 0.04 -10.45
N ASP A 35 26.67 0.09 -9.23
CA ASP A 35 25.88 0.17 -8.00
C ASP A 35 25.15 1.52 -7.83
N GLN A 36 25.55 2.54 -8.61
CA GLN A 36 24.83 3.81 -8.72
C GLN A 36 23.61 3.75 -9.66
N LEU A 37 23.31 2.61 -10.29
CA LEU A 37 22.17 2.51 -11.19
C LEU A 37 20.84 2.56 -10.44
N PHE A 38 19.96 3.44 -10.92
CA PHE A 38 18.58 3.48 -10.48
C PHE A 38 17.83 2.19 -10.88
N VAL A 39 16.94 1.72 -9.99
CA VAL A 39 16.10 0.55 -10.24
C VAL A 39 15.07 0.81 -11.34
N PHE A 40 14.73 2.08 -11.61
CA PHE A 40 13.77 2.50 -12.64
C PHE A 40 14.47 3.33 -13.72
N ILE A 41 15.00 2.64 -14.73
CA ILE A 41 15.67 3.25 -15.88
C ILE A 41 14.89 3.00 -17.17
N ASN A 42 14.96 3.95 -18.11
CA ASN A 42 14.53 3.70 -19.47
C ASN A 42 15.59 2.90 -20.25
N THR A 43 15.28 2.46 -21.47
CA THR A 43 16.20 1.72 -22.36
C THR A 43 17.50 2.45 -22.71
N PHE A 44 17.56 3.76 -22.47
CA PHE A 44 18.75 4.59 -22.68
C PHE A 44 19.57 4.79 -21.40
N ASN A 45 19.19 4.16 -20.28
CA ASN A 45 19.80 4.29 -18.94
C ASN A 45 19.55 5.63 -18.24
N ASN A 46 18.52 6.36 -18.66
CA ASN A 46 18.08 7.56 -17.96
C ASN A 46 17.02 7.19 -16.92
N LEU A 47 16.94 7.97 -15.85
CA LEU A 47 15.85 7.90 -14.88
C LEU A 47 14.48 7.90 -15.58
N LEU A 48 13.62 6.94 -15.24
CA LEU A 48 12.23 6.99 -15.64
C LEU A 48 11.57 8.21 -14.97
N HIS A 49 11.17 9.18 -15.77
CA HIS A 49 10.44 10.33 -15.29
C HIS A 49 9.08 9.88 -14.71
N GLY A 50 8.64 10.47 -13.59
CA GLY A 50 7.39 10.09 -12.92
C GLY A 50 6.18 10.11 -13.88
N ALA A 51 6.09 11.12 -14.74
CA ALA A 51 5.06 11.20 -15.78
C ALA A 51 5.01 9.99 -16.73
N ALA A 52 6.18 9.42 -17.09
CA ALA A 52 6.23 8.24 -17.95
C ALA A 52 5.69 7.01 -17.23
N ILE A 53 6.04 6.85 -15.95
CA ILE A 53 5.51 5.78 -15.10
C ILE A 53 3.99 5.92 -14.98
N HIS A 54 3.49 7.11 -14.64
CA HIS A 54 2.05 7.40 -14.55
C HIS A 54 1.30 7.05 -15.83
N LYS A 55 1.85 7.42 -16.99
CA LYS A 55 1.28 7.10 -18.30
C LYS A 55 1.29 5.59 -18.56
N MET A 56 2.42 4.92 -18.36
CA MET A 56 2.54 3.47 -18.57
C MET A 56 1.54 2.68 -17.73
N PHE A 57 1.34 3.07 -16.47
CA PHE A 57 0.37 2.42 -15.59
C PHE A 57 -1.06 2.70 -16.01
N ARG A 58 -1.40 3.95 -16.35
CA ARG A 58 -2.70 4.30 -16.92
C ARG A 58 -2.99 3.42 -18.15
N ASP A 59 -2.08 3.37 -19.10
CA ASP A 59 -2.23 2.58 -20.33
C ASP A 59 -2.40 1.08 -20.03
N THR A 60 -1.72 0.56 -19.01
CA THR A 60 -1.85 -0.84 -18.56
C THR A 60 -3.23 -1.11 -17.96
N ILE A 61 -3.74 -0.22 -17.11
CA ILE A 61 -5.06 -0.34 -16.49
C ILE A 61 -6.17 -0.24 -17.54
N LEU A 62 -6.02 0.67 -18.52
CA LEU A 62 -6.92 0.78 -19.67
C LEU A 62 -6.97 -0.51 -20.47
N LYS A 63 -5.80 -1.08 -20.82
CA LYS A 63 -5.69 -2.36 -21.56
C LYS A 63 -6.25 -3.55 -20.78
N ALA A 64 -6.14 -3.53 -19.45
CA ALA A 64 -6.70 -4.57 -18.59
C ALA A 64 -8.22 -4.47 -18.41
N GLY A 65 -8.87 -3.41 -18.92
CA GLY A 65 -10.31 -3.20 -18.78
C GLY A 65 -10.76 -2.84 -17.36
N ILE A 66 -9.84 -2.39 -16.50
CA ILE A 66 -10.15 -2.02 -15.11
C ILE A 66 -10.57 -0.54 -15.10
N LEU A 67 -11.79 -0.29 -15.57
CA LEU A 67 -12.34 1.04 -15.77
C LEU A 67 -13.48 1.35 -14.78
N ASN A 68 -13.73 2.63 -14.55
CA ASN A 68 -14.95 3.10 -13.90
C ASN A 68 -16.09 3.22 -14.94
N ASN A 69 -17.28 3.65 -14.50
CA ASN A 69 -18.45 3.80 -15.37
C ASN A 69 -18.25 4.84 -16.49
N ASP A 70 -17.28 5.74 -16.33
CA ASP A 70 -16.96 6.80 -17.28
C ASP A 70 -15.88 6.38 -18.29
N GLY A 71 -15.38 5.14 -18.21
CA GLY A 71 -14.32 4.63 -19.09
C GLY A 71 -12.90 5.05 -18.68
N GLU A 72 -12.74 5.68 -17.51
CA GLU A 72 -11.45 6.09 -16.96
C GLU A 72 -10.83 4.99 -16.07
N PRO A 73 -9.50 4.98 -15.87
CA PRO A 73 -8.83 4.01 -15.01
C PRO A 73 -9.43 4.02 -13.60
N LYS A 74 -9.95 2.88 -13.15
CA LYS A 74 -10.52 2.74 -11.79
C LYS A 74 -9.47 2.88 -10.69
N ILE A 75 -8.20 2.60 -11.01
CA ILE A 75 -7.07 2.60 -10.08
C ILE A 75 -5.99 3.55 -10.61
N THR A 76 -5.44 4.36 -9.70
CA THR A 76 -4.31 5.25 -9.99
C THR A 76 -3.12 4.90 -9.09
N PHE A 77 -1.91 5.34 -9.47
CA PHE A 77 -0.73 5.18 -8.61
C PHE A 77 -0.89 5.84 -7.24
N HIS A 78 -1.50 7.02 -7.19
CA HIS A 78 -1.78 7.69 -5.92
C HIS A 78 -2.82 6.92 -5.11
N GLY A 79 -3.83 6.36 -5.78
CA GLY A 79 -4.81 5.44 -5.21
C GLY A 79 -4.14 4.24 -4.54
N LEU A 80 -3.13 3.61 -5.19
CA LEU A 80 -2.37 2.51 -4.59
C LEU A 80 -1.66 2.93 -3.29
N ARG A 81 -1.10 4.15 -3.23
CA ARG A 81 -0.49 4.69 -2.01
C ARG A 81 -1.53 4.86 -0.90
N HIS A 82 -2.72 5.38 -1.23
CA HIS A 82 -3.83 5.48 -0.28
C HIS A 82 -4.29 4.12 0.21
N THR A 83 -4.51 3.15 -0.69
CA THR A 83 -4.87 1.79 -0.34
C THR A 83 -3.82 1.16 0.59
N HIS A 84 -2.53 1.37 0.34
CA HIS A 84 -1.47 0.90 1.22
C HIS A 84 -1.59 1.49 2.63
N ALA A 85 -1.81 2.80 2.75
CA ALA A 85 -1.97 3.46 4.02
C ALA A 85 -3.21 2.97 4.78
N THR A 86 -4.37 2.92 4.13
CA THR A 86 -5.63 2.43 4.71
C THR A 86 -5.50 0.99 5.20
N ILE A 87 -4.83 0.10 4.46
CA ILE A 87 -4.57 -1.28 4.92
C ILE A 87 -3.73 -1.31 6.20
N LEU A 88 -2.68 -0.49 6.28
CA LEU A 88 -1.83 -0.43 7.47
C LEU A 88 -2.60 0.11 8.68
N LEU A 89 -3.40 1.15 8.47
CA LEU A 89 -4.25 1.75 9.49
C LEU A 89 -5.29 0.75 10.01
N ASN A 90 -6.02 0.07 9.11
CA ASN A 90 -6.98 -0.98 9.47
C ASN A 90 -6.35 -2.19 10.15
N SER A 91 -5.05 -2.42 9.93
CA SER A 91 -4.31 -3.48 10.62
C SER A 91 -3.87 -3.08 12.03
N GLY A 92 -4.28 -1.90 12.53
CA GLY A 92 -3.91 -1.38 13.85
C GLY A 92 -2.43 -0.99 13.97
N GLN A 93 -1.75 -0.74 12.85
CA GLN A 93 -0.34 -0.35 12.87
C GLN A 93 -0.15 1.06 13.43
N ASN A 94 0.99 1.31 14.06
CA ASN A 94 1.26 2.59 14.69
C ASN A 94 1.34 3.73 13.64
N VAL A 95 0.55 4.79 13.84
CA VAL A 95 0.46 5.92 12.91
C VAL A 95 1.81 6.60 12.66
N LYS A 96 2.69 6.69 13.66
CA LYS A 96 4.04 7.24 13.50
C LYS A 96 4.90 6.38 12.58
N ALA A 97 4.81 5.06 12.69
CA ALA A 97 5.53 4.13 11.81
C ALA A 97 5.00 4.19 10.37
N ILE A 98 3.68 4.29 10.21
CA ILE A 98 3.04 4.46 8.90
C ILE A 98 3.49 5.78 8.25
N ALA A 99 3.49 6.87 9.01
CA ALA A 99 3.92 8.19 8.56
C ALA A 99 5.38 8.15 8.06
N GLN A 100 6.29 7.58 8.85
CA GLN A 100 7.69 7.39 8.45
C GLN A 100 7.83 6.56 7.17
N ARG A 101 7.08 5.45 7.07
CA ARG A 101 7.09 4.57 5.89
C ARG A 101 6.60 5.27 4.61
N LEU A 102 5.66 6.19 4.75
CA LEU A 102 5.07 6.94 3.64
C LEU A 102 5.82 8.25 3.33
N GLY A 103 6.82 8.62 4.13
CA GLY A 103 7.51 9.92 4.05
C GLY A 103 6.64 11.10 4.47
N ASN A 104 5.63 10.86 5.31
CA ASN A 104 4.68 11.86 5.80
C ASN A 104 4.88 12.18 7.29
N THR A 105 4.24 13.24 7.77
CA THR A 105 4.08 13.50 9.20
C THR A 105 2.85 12.76 9.74
N PRO A 106 2.82 12.41 11.03
CA PRO A 106 1.63 11.81 11.65
C PRO A 106 0.38 12.69 11.48
N ALA A 107 0.53 14.01 11.60
CA ALA A 107 -0.56 14.96 11.39
C ALA A 107 -1.19 14.82 9.98
N MET A 108 -0.37 14.71 8.93
CA MET A 108 -0.88 14.47 7.57
C MET A 108 -1.60 13.13 7.44
N ILE A 109 -1.18 12.08 8.16
CA ILE A 109 -1.89 10.80 8.14
C ILE A 109 -3.27 10.93 8.78
N TYR A 110 -3.37 11.61 9.93
CA TYR A 110 -4.67 11.85 10.58
C TYR A 110 -5.60 12.70 9.72
N GLU A 111 -5.08 13.73 9.05
CA GLU A 111 -5.87 14.58 8.17
C GLU A 111 -6.40 13.81 6.94
N ILE A 112 -5.53 13.04 6.27
CA ILE A 112 -5.89 12.34 5.03
C ILE A 112 -6.76 11.10 5.29
N TYR A 113 -6.54 10.38 6.39
CA TYR A 113 -7.19 9.10 6.68
C TYR A 113 -8.06 9.12 7.94
N GLY A 114 -8.47 10.31 8.41
CA GLY A 114 -9.25 10.47 9.63
C GLY A 114 -10.56 9.67 9.64
N HIS A 115 -11.21 9.50 8.48
CA HIS A 115 -12.42 8.67 8.35
C HIS A 115 -12.16 7.20 8.73
N VAL A 116 -11.02 6.65 8.32
CA VAL A 116 -10.60 5.27 8.64
C VAL A 116 -10.37 5.11 10.14
N MET A 117 -9.76 6.12 10.78
CA MET A 117 -9.50 6.11 12.22
C MET A 117 -10.81 6.12 13.04
N LYS A 118 -11.81 6.87 12.58
CA LYS A 118 -13.11 6.92 13.24
C LYS A 118 -13.80 5.55 13.25
N GLU A 119 -13.77 4.84 12.13
CA GLU A 119 -14.30 3.47 12.04
C GLU A 119 -13.55 2.50 12.98
N LEU A 120 -12.23 2.63 13.10
CA LEU A 120 -11.42 1.85 14.05
C LEU A 120 -11.74 2.17 15.51
N GLU A 121 -12.03 3.44 15.82
CA GLU A 121 -12.43 3.88 17.16
C GLU A 121 -13.78 3.28 17.54
N GLU A 122 -14.77 3.35 16.65
CA GLU A 122 -16.09 2.73 16.82
C GLU A 122 -15.97 1.21 17.04
N GLN A 123 -15.17 0.52 16.23
CA GLN A 123 -14.87 -0.90 16.41
C GLN A 123 -14.21 -1.21 17.77
N SER A 124 -13.33 -0.32 18.24
CA SER A 124 -12.65 -0.49 19.52
C SER A 124 -13.63 -0.37 20.69
N VAL A 125 -14.58 0.57 20.61
CA VAL A 125 -15.65 0.73 21.61
C VAL A 125 -16.57 -0.51 21.64
N GLU A 126 -16.91 -1.08 20.48
CA GLU A 126 -17.69 -2.32 20.42
C GLU A 126 -16.95 -3.50 21.05
N VAL A 127 -15.66 -3.67 20.74
CA VAL A 127 -14.81 -4.72 21.30
C VAL A 127 -14.69 -4.58 22.82
N PHE A 128 -14.52 -3.35 23.31
CA PHE A 128 -14.47 -3.05 24.73
C PHE A 128 -15.81 -3.38 25.41
N SER A 129 -16.93 -2.92 24.83
CA SER A 129 -18.28 -3.20 25.34
C SER A 129 -18.57 -4.71 25.41
N ARG A 130 -18.18 -5.47 24.38
CA ARG A 130 -18.29 -6.93 24.37
C ARG A 130 -17.44 -7.57 25.47
N SER A 131 -16.23 -7.06 25.72
CA SER A 131 -15.35 -7.57 26.76
C SER A 131 -15.92 -7.36 28.16
N LEU A 132 -16.57 -6.21 28.42
CA LEU A 132 -17.26 -5.95 29.68
C LEU A 132 -18.49 -6.84 29.87
N ASN A 133 -19.31 -7.00 28.84
CA ASN A 133 -20.54 -7.79 28.90
C ASN A 133 -20.31 -9.31 28.99
N CYS A 134 -19.12 -9.79 28.61
CA CYS A 134 -18.74 -11.19 28.79
C CYS A 134 -18.29 -11.52 30.23
N GLY A 135 -17.98 -10.50 31.05
CA GLY A 135 -17.56 -10.65 32.44
C GLY A 135 -18.71 -10.70 33.47
N THR A 136 -19.92 -10.29 33.09
CA THR A 136 -21.09 -10.22 33.99
C THR A 136 -21.96 -11.48 33.99
N GLY A 137 -21.52 -12.54 33.31
CA GLY A 137 -22.18 -13.85 33.28
C GLY A 137 -21.70 -14.86 34.33
N ALA A 138 -20.79 -14.49 35.24
CA ALA A 138 -20.51 -15.31 36.42
C ALA A 138 -21.68 -15.12 37.41
N SER A 139 -22.55 -16.12 37.45
CA SER A 139 -23.66 -16.22 38.38
C SER A 139 -23.24 -15.89 39.81
N SER A 140 -23.59 -14.69 40.28
CA SER A 140 -23.92 -14.47 41.69
C SER A 140 -25.15 -15.31 42.00
N GLY A 141 -24.94 -16.59 42.28
CA GLY A 141 -25.91 -17.46 42.93
C GLY A 141 -25.87 -17.18 44.42
N ALA A 142 -26.90 -16.48 44.91
CA ALA A 142 -27.20 -16.40 46.33
C ALA A 142 -27.79 -17.74 46.82
N ASN A 143 -27.19 -18.31 47.87
CA ASN A 143 -27.84 -18.88 49.06
C ASN A 143 -26.78 -19.44 50.02
#